data_AF-A0A8T8TVP5-F1
#
_entry.id   AF-A0A8T8TVP5-F1
#
_cell.length_a   1.000
_cell.length_b   1.000
_cell.length_c   1.000
_cell.angle_alpha   90.00
_cell.angle_beta   90.00
_cell.angle_gamma   90.00
#
_symmetry.space_group_name_H-M   'P 1'
#
loop_
_entity.id
_entity.type
_entity.pdbx_description
1 polymer ?
#
loop_
_entity_poly.entity_id
_entity_poly.type
_entity_poly.pdbx_seq_one_letter_code
_entity_poly.pdbx_strand_id
1 'polypeptide(L)'
;METLHLPFGNHHTTFQGGATGLFVSSRCLDSLAKSQQARASFNRKIMQFDTSLSLPNASEIIKGQVIKMYLPRGLENATLSQGEDQMEDQKTLQVIQDEPKLPPALLRNVCFYTPPPDGSKPTYITLDMKKDGVRNYPHHEANIIIRDIRGREEDFTLNTHGFRAMADSSVSTIDFSNKQEVEAVYVPKVEKLLLDHLEGAFKVVVFDTTIRRAAKSELLHRPVRKIHIDQSVRGAYLRANQSLSIEDARKVEAGELRFRIVNVWKPLNGPVVDHPLMFADSTTVREEDLVAVEQRYPHYVGETYAVKYNQATEFWFWSSMSTFELVLLQCYDSLEQVDALGLKKRTRCAHGSFNLSGSEEETFTRSSVELRCLVLG
;
A
#
# COMPACT_ATOMS: atom_id res chain seq x y z
N MET A 1 8.04 70.08 22.83
CA MET A 1 8.08 68.62 23.11
C MET A 1 7.85 67.84 21.81
N GLU A 2 8.79 67.66 20.87
CA GLU A 2 10.27 67.80 20.88
C GLU A 2 11.00 66.82 21.81
N THR A 3 11.58 65.77 21.20
CA THR A 3 13.03 65.55 20.97
C THR A 3 14.05 65.86 22.09
N LEU A 4 15.24 65.24 22.14
CA LEU A 4 15.95 64.33 21.20
C LEU A 4 15.96 62.86 21.76
N HIS A 5 16.95 61.94 21.70
CA HIS A 5 18.33 61.89 21.19
C HIS A 5 18.80 60.43 20.93
N LEU A 6 19.83 60.25 20.09
CA LEU A 6 20.62 59.01 19.88
C LEU A 6 22.11 59.29 20.18
N PRO A 7 22.99 58.27 20.24
CA PRO A 7 24.09 58.30 19.26
C PRO A 7 24.58 56.92 18.72
N PHE A 8 24.80 56.88 17.39
CA PHE A 8 25.83 56.19 16.58
C PHE A 8 26.29 54.73 16.87
N GLY A 9 26.68 53.94 15.84
CA GLY A 9 26.67 54.27 14.41
C GLY A 9 27.13 53.16 13.44
N ASN A 10 26.78 53.41 12.17
CA ASN A 10 27.58 53.30 10.93
C ASN A 10 28.36 52.01 10.62
N HIS A 11 27.96 51.34 9.53
CA HIS A 11 28.57 51.61 8.22
C HIS A 11 27.66 51.17 7.05
N HIS A 12 27.50 52.04 6.04
CA HIS A 12 26.91 51.70 4.74
C HIS A 12 28.02 51.61 3.67
N THR A 13 27.85 50.74 2.68
CA THR A 13 28.46 50.94 1.37
C THR A 13 27.54 50.33 0.30
N THR A 14 27.28 51.10 -0.74
CA THR A 14 26.47 50.71 -1.90
C THR A 14 27.25 51.17 -3.13
N PHE A 15 27.32 50.41 -4.22
CA PHE A 15 27.31 50.98 -5.58
C PHE A 15 27.02 49.92 -6.66
N GLN A 16 26.79 50.45 -7.86
CA GLN A 16 26.27 49.87 -9.11
C GLN A 16 26.82 48.51 -9.57
N GLY A 17 26.04 47.84 -10.44
CA GLY A 17 26.44 46.63 -11.14
C GLY A 17 27.26 46.89 -12.43
N GLY A 18 27.97 45.85 -12.86
CA GLY A 18 28.69 45.78 -14.14
C GLY A 18 28.82 44.32 -14.57
N ALA A 19 28.89 44.06 -15.88
CA ALA A 19 28.85 42.70 -16.41
C ALA A 19 30.19 41.96 -16.24
N THR A 20 30.15 40.70 -15.81
CA THR A 20 31.27 39.76 -15.83
C THR A 20 30.83 38.44 -16.45
N GLY A 21 31.61 37.93 -17.41
CA GLY A 21 31.29 36.68 -18.11
C GLY A 21 31.69 35.44 -17.30
N LEU A 22 30.87 34.39 -17.32
CA LEU A 22 31.27 33.09 -16.76
C LEU A 22 32.34 32.44 -17.64
N PHE A 23 33.54 32.24 -17.06
CA PHE A 23 34.51 31.30 -17.59
C PHE A 23 33.96 29.86 -17.47
N VAL A 24 33.65 29.23 -18.60
CA VAL A 24 33.34 27.79 -18.62
C VAL A 24 34.64 27.01 -18.46
N SER A 25 34.77 26.25 -17.36
CA SER A 25 35.89 25.34 -17.13
C SER A 25 35.98 24.29 -18.25
N SER A 26 37.17 24.09 -18.82
CA SER A 26 37.42 23.14 -19.92
C SER A 26 36.94 21.72 -19.60
N ARG A 27 37.00 21.31 -18.33
CA ARG A 27 36.55 19.99 -17.84
C ARG A 27 35.05 19.73 -18.07
N CYS A 28 34.24 20.76 -18.30
CA CYS A 28 32.81 20.61 -18.57
C CYS A 28 32.55 20.16 -20.03
N LEU A 29 33.33 20.68 -20.98
CA LEU A 29 33.20 20.36 -22.42
C LEU A 29 33.65 18.92 -22.71
N ASP A 30 34.71 18.45 -22.07
CA ASP A 30 35.20 17.07 -22.19
C ASP A 30 34.16 16.01 -21.76
N SER A 31 33.29 16.35 -20.80
CA SER A 31 32.22 15.47 -20.33
C SER A 31 31.11 15.33 -21.39
N LEU A 32 30.68 16.46 -21.95
CA LEU A 32 29.68 16.50 -23.02
C LEU A 32 30.15 15.75 -24.28
N ALA A 33 31.42 15.94 -24.69
CA ALA A 33 31.99 15.24 -25.84
C ALA A 33 31.97 13.71 -25.66
N LYS A 34 32.37 13.20 -24.49
CA LYS A 34 32.33 11.76 -24.17
C LYS A 34 30.90 11.20 -24.17
N SER A 35 29.92 11.97 -23.72
CA SER A 35 28.50 11.54 -23.74
C SER A 35 27.95 11.34 -25.16
N GLN A 36 28.35 12.18 -26.13
CA GLN A 36 27.91 12.06 -27.52
C GLN A 36 28.62 10.90 -28.23
N GLN A 37 29.91 10.70 -27.97
CA GLN A 37 30.68 9.59 -28.56
C GLN A 37 30.17 8.22 -28.09
N ALA A 38 29.72 8.10 -26.83
CA ALA A 38 29.06 6.91 -26.31
C ALA A 38 27.72 6.62 -27.03
N ARG A 39 26.87 7.64 -27.23
CA ARG A 39 25.61 7.51 -27.98
C ARG A 39 25.83 7.09 -29.44
N ALA A 40 26.86 7.61 -30.11
CA ALA A 40 27.23 7.22 -31.47
C ALA A 40 27.70 5.75 -31.57
N SER A 41 28.38 5.25 -30.53
CA SER A 41 28.80 3.84 -30.45
C SER A 41 27.60 2.88 -30.28
N PHE A 42 26.63 3.24 -29.43
CA PHE A 42 25.45 2.42 -29.18
C PHE A 42 24.56 2.27 -30.43
N ASN A 43 24.23 3.38 -31.10
CA ASN A 43 23.35 3.37 -32.27
C ASN A 43 23.95 2.62 -33.47
N ARG A 44 25.29 2.53 -33.58
CA ARG A 44 25.95 1.77 -34.65
C ARG A 44 25.88 0.24 -34.42
N LYS A 45 25.41 -0.23 -33.27
CA LYS A 45 25.33 -1.66 -32.90
C LYS A 45 23.96 -2.30 -33.10
N ILE A 46 22.98 -1.55 -33.63
CA ILE A 46 21.58 -2.00 -33.80
C ILE A 46 21.18 -2.20 -35.29
N MET A 47 22.02 -1.75 -36.24
CA MET A 47 21.78 -1.88 -37.69
C MET A 47 22.54 -3.05 -38.36
N GLN A 48 22.66 -4.20 -37.68
CA GLN A 48 23.08 -5.46 -38.30
C GLN A 48 22.28 -6.64 -37.72
N PHE A 49 21.08 -6.86 -38.25
CA PHE A 49 20.43 -8.16 -38.25
C PHE A 49 19.92 -8.45 -39.67
N ASP A 50 20.16 -9.69 -40.12
CA ASP A 50 20.08 -10.06 -41.54
C ASP A 50 18.64 -10.35 -42.00
N THR A 51 18.32 -9.98 -43.24
CA THR A 51 16.99 -10.12 -43.83
C THR A 51 16.86 -11.42 -44.63
N SER A 52 16.96 -12.57 -43.95
CA SER A 52 16.50 -13.83 -44.54
C SER A 52 16.15 -14.92 -43.51
N LEU A 53 14.86 -15.26 -43.41
CA LEU A 53 14.34 -16.62 -43.18
C LEU A 53 12.81 -16.63 -43.34
N SER A 54 12.28 -17.68 -43.99
CA SER A 54 10.88 -17.79 -44.39
C SER A 54 9.98 -18.39 -43.31
N LEU A 55 8.78 -17.83 -43.13
CA LEU A 55 7.71 -18.40 -42.30
C LEU A 55 7.09 -19.66 -42.97
N PRO A 56 6.97 -20.80 -42.26
CA PRO A 56 6.02 -21.86 -42.60
C PRO A 56 4.64 -21.55 -41.99
N ASN A 57 3.56 -21.94 -42.69
CA ASN A 57 2.20 -21.86 -42.17
C ASN A 57 1.88 -22.97 -41.15
N ALA A 58 0.82 -22.78 -40.37
CA ALA A 58 0.43 -23.69 -39.30
C ALA A 58 -0.32 -24.95 -39.79
N SER A 59 0.14 -26.12 -39.33
CA SER A 59 -0.67 -27.34 -39.22
C SER A 59 -0.01 -28.33 -38.25
N GLU A 60 -0.80 -28.84 -37.29
CA GLU A 60 -0.59 -30.06 -36.49
C GLU A 60 0.77 -30.30 -35.78
N ILE A 61 0.72 -30.48 -34.45
CA ILE A 61 1.08 -31.72 -33.72
C ILE A 61 1.00 -31.42 -32.22
N ILE A 62 0.05 -32.08 -31.52
CA ILE A 62 0.10 -32.21 -30.06
C ILE A 62 -0.08 -33.70 -29.73
N LYS A 63 1.02 -34.35 -29.39
CA LYS A 63 1.05 -35.62 -28.65
C LYS A 63 2.02 -35.42 -27.48
N GLY A 64 1.53 -35.62 -26.27
CA GLY A 64 2.20 -35.14 -25.06
C GLY A 64 3.43 -35.94 -24.65
N GLN A 65 4.28 -35.30 -23.83
CA GLN A 65 5.26 -35.97 -22.98
C GLN A 65 5.13 -35.44 -21.55
N VAL A 66 4.95 -36.37 -20.61
CA VAL A 66 4.96 -36.07 -19.17
C VAL A 66 6.41 -36.06 -18.71
N ILE A 67 6.90 -34.91 -18.23
CA ILE A 67 8.23 -34.82 -17.60
C ILE A 67 8.14 -35.47 -16.22
N LYS A 68 9.07 -36.39 -15.96
CA LYS A 68 9.11 -37.22 -14.75
C LYS A 68 10.34 -36.84 -13.93
N MET A 69 10.15 -36.15 -12.81
CA MET A 69 11.23 -35.84 -11.86
C MET A 69 11.03 -36.53 -10.51
N TYR A 70 12.14 -36.70 -9.80
CA TYR A 70 12.30 -37.67 -8.71
C TYR A 70 11.79 -37.16 -7.36
N LEU A 71 11.28 -38.10 -6.55
CA LEU A 71 11.35 -38.05 -5.09
C LEU A 71 12.16 -39.27 -4.57
N PRO A 72 12.85 -39.17 -3.43
CA PRO A 72 13.66 -40.27 -2.89
C PRO A 72 12.81 -41.44 -2.38
N ARG A 73 13.36 -42.66 -2.42
CA ARG A 73 12.80 -43.83 -1.71
C ARG A 73 13.34 -43.90 -0.29
N GLY A 74 12.55 -44.34 0.68
CA GLY A 74 13.07 -44.63 2.02
C GLY A 74 12.07 -44.93 3.11
N LEU A 75 11.24 -45.98 2.95
CA LEU A 75 10.82 -46.92 4.01
C LEU A 75 9.84 -47.96 3.44
N GLU A 76 9.91 -49.20 3.93
CA GLU A 76 9.06 -50.32 3.50
C GLU A 76 8.18 -50.82 4.66
N ASN A 77 7.13 -51.58 4.32
CA ASN A 77 6.37 -52.47 5.21
C ASN A 77 5.46 -51.85 6.28
N ALA A 78 4.23 -51.50 5.86
CA ALA A 78 3.03 -51.69 6.67
C ALA A 78 1.93 -52.30 5.78
N THR A 79 1.09 -53.17 6.35
CA THR A 79 0.19 -54.07 5.58
C THR A 79 -1.11 -53.39 5.15
N LEU A 80 -1.67 -53.80 4.01
CA LEU A 80 -2.98 -53.38 3.52
C LEU A 80 -4.12 -53.73 4.48
N SER A 81 -4.85 -52.71 4.94
CA SER A 81 -6.29 -52.78 5.20
C SER A 81 -7.01 -51.99 4.10
N GLN A 82 -7.83 -52.66 3.28
CA GLN A 82 -8.54 -52.01 2.17
C GLN A 82 -9.92 -51.50 2.60
N GLY A 83 -10.31 -50.35 2.05
CA GLY A 83 -11.70 -49.91 1.95
C GLY A 83 -12.19 -48.94 3.03
N GLU A 84 -12.01 -47.64 2.78
CA GLU A 84 -13.11 -46.66 2.65
C GLU A 84 -12.59 -45.24 2.32
N ASP A 85 -11.47 -44.81 2.95
CA ASP A 85 -10.92 -43.43 2.86
C ASP A 85 -10.72 -42.86 1.44
N GLN A 86 -10.22 -43.66 0.48
CA GLN A 86 -9.72 -43.14 -0.81
C GLN A 86 -10.78 -42.46 -1.69
N MET A 87 -12.07 -42.69 -1.42
CA MET A 87 -13.17 -42.05 -2.16
C MET A 87 -13.54 -40.67 -1.60
N GLU A 88 -13.25 -40.40 -0.33
CA GLU A 88 -13.51 -39.11 0.31
C GLU A 88 -12.33 -38.14 0.09
N ASP A 89 -11.09 -38.66 0.11
CA ASP A 89 -9.88 -37.95 -0.34
C ASP A 89 -10.00 -37.47 -1.79
N GLN A 90 -10.44 -38.34 -2.72
CA GLN A 90 -10.60 -37.96 -4.14
C GLN A 90 -11.71 -36.91 -4.35
N LYS A 91 -12.83 -37.00 -3.61
CA LYS A 91 -13.85 -35.94 -3.63
C LYS A 91 -13.30 -34.62 -3.09
N THR A 92 -12.57 -34.65 -1.98
CA THR A 92 -11.98 -33.45 -1.38
C THR A 92 -10.98 -32.79 -2.33
N LEU A 93 -10.14 -33.58 -3.00
CA LEU A 93 -9.22 -33.11 -4.04
C LEU A 93 -9.92 -32.57 -5.30
N GLN A 94 -11.08 -33.11 -5.69
CA GLN A 94 -11.89 -32.58 -6.79
C GLN A 94 -12.58 -31.25 -6.41
N VAL A 95 -13.16 -31.15 -5.21
CA VAL A 95 -13.78 -29.90 -4.72
C VAL A 95 -12.78 -28.73 -4.67
N ILE A 96 -11.51 -29.01 -4.36
CA ILE A 96 -10.42 -28.01 -4.41
C ILE A 96 -10.06 -27.59 -5.85
N GLN A 97 -10.42 -28.37 -6.88
CA GLN A 97 -10.14 -28.05 -8.29
C GLN A 97 -11.30 -27.32 -8.99
N ASP A 98 -12.52 -27.42 -8.48
CA ASP A 98 -13.75 -26.85 -9.07
C ASP A 98 -14.16 -25.48 -8.50
N GLU A 99 -13.39 -24.84 -7.60
CA GLU A 99 -13.61 -23.42 -7.30
C GLU A 99 -13.44 -22.57 -8.58
N PRO A 100 -14.42 -21.74 -8.97
CA PRO A 100 -14.37 -20.98 -10.20
C PRO A 100 -13.31 -19.89 -10.09
N LYS A 101 -12.11 -20.16 -10.64
CA LYS A 101 -10.99 -19.22 -10.68
C LYS A 101 -11.45 -17.87 -11.21
N LEU A 102 -11.35 -16.85 -10.34
CA LEU A 102 -11.65 -15.47 -10.70
C LEU A 102 -10.82 -15.06 -11.92
N PRO A 103 -11.38 -14.26 -12.85
CA PRO A 103 -10.59 -13.71 -13.92
C PRO A 103 -9.47 -12.83 -13.34
N PRO A 104 -8.27 -12.79 -13.96
CA PRO A 104 -7.10 -12.06 -13.41
C PRO A 104 -7.29 -10.54 -13.33
N ALA A 105 -8.41 -10.03 -13.86
CA ALA A 105 -8.87 -8.66 -13.71
C ALA A 105 -10.41 -8.61 -13.63
N LEU A 106 -10.93 -7.78 -12.73
CA LEU A 106 -12.34 -7.53 -12.49
C LEU A 106 -12.69 -6.08 -12.78
N LEU A 107 -13.77 -5.82 -13.53
CA LEU A 107 -14.35 -4.47 -13.63
C LEU A 107 -15.34 -4.28 -12.47
N ARG A 108 -15.10 -3.30 -11.58
CA ARG A 108 -15.90 -3.08 -10.37
C ARG A 108 -16.04 -1.60 -10.03
N ASN A 109 -17.18 -1.24 -9.44
CA ASN A 109 -17.46 0.12 -8.98
C ASN A 109 -16.83 0.39 -7.60
N VAL A 110 -16.15 1.54 -7.44
CA VAL A 110 -15.64 2.02 -6.15
C VAL A 110 -15.82 3.54 -6.00
N CYS A 111 -15.78 4.03 -4.76
CA CYS A 111 -16.07 5.43 -4.44
C CYS A 111 -14.78 6.28 -4.31
N PHE A 112 -14.61 7.28 -5.18
CA PHE A 112 -13.54 8.26 -5.16
C PHE A 112 -13.96 9.60 -4.52
N TYR A 113 -13.01 10.51 -4.34
CA TYR A 113 -13.22 11.87 -3.86
C TYR A 113 -13.73 12.82 -4.96
N THR A 114 -14.67 13.70 -4.60
CA THR A 114 -15.11 14.85 -5.39
C THR A 114 -14.95 16.12 -4.54
N PRO A 115 -14.47 17.26 -5.06
CA PRO A 115 -14.34 18.50 -4.28
C PRO A 115 -15.70 19.06 -3.80
N PRO A 116 -15.73 19.76 -2.64
CA PRO A 116 -16.90 20.55 -2.23
C PRO A 116 -17.39 21.51 -3.32
N PRO A 117 -18.70 21.56 -3.62
CA PRO A 117 -19.25 22.46 -4.65
C PRO A 117 -19.06 23.96 -4.39
N ASP A 118 -18.79 24.34 -3.13
CA ASP A 118 -18.52 25.71 -2.69
C ASP A 118 -17.02 26.08 -2.75
N GLY A 119 -16.15 25.15 -3.17
CA GLY A 119 -14.70 25.33 -3.18
C GLY A 119 -14.04 25.36 -1.79
N SER A 120 -14.77 25.00 -0.73
CA SER A 120 -14.22 24.93 0.63
C SER A 120 -13.18 23.80 0.78
N LYS A 121 -12.34 23.87 1.81
CA LYS A 121 -11.43 22.76 2.15
C LYS A 121 -12.24 21.55 2.61
N PRO A 122 -11.95 20.33 2.15
CA PRO A 122 -12.68 19.14 2.56
C PRO A 122 -12.40 18.80 4.03
N THR A 123 -13.47 18.46 4.74
CA THR A 123 -13.46 18.11 6.17
C THR A 123 -14.40 16.95 6.44
N TYR A 124 -14.08 16.18 7.47
CA TYR A 124 -14.99 15.26 8.14
C TYR A 124 -15.14 15.70 9.59
N ILE A 125 -16.36 15.73 10.10
CA ILE A 125 -16.64 16.15 11.49
C ILE A 125 -17.58 15.14 12.11
N THR A 126 -17.17 14.50 13.21
CA THR A 126 -18.09 13.76 14.09
C THR A 126 -18.01 14.25 15.52
N LEU A 127 -19.17 14.28 16.17
CA LEU A 127 -19.33 14.56 17.60
C LEU A 127 -19.53 13.28 18.43
N ASP A 128 -19.72 12.13 17.77
CA ASP A 128 -19.92 10.82 18.38
C ASP A 128 -19.17 9.75 17.57
N MET A 129 -18.18 9.12 18.19
CA MET A 129 -17.37 8.07 17.56
C MET A 129 -18.19 6.81 17.19
N LYS A 130 -19.42 6.68 17.71
CA LYS A 130 -20.37 5.60 17.41
C LYS A 130 -21.40 6.00 16.33
N LYS A 131 -21.15 7.06 15.57
CA LYS A 131 -22.01 7.52 14.46
C LYS A 131 -21.18 8.02 13.28
N ASP A 132 -21.76 7.93 12.07
CA ASP A 132 -21.21 8.60 10.90
C ASP A 132 -21.18 10.13 11.10
N GLY A 133 -20.02 10.71 10.82
CA GLY A 133 -19.83 12.16 10.79
C GLY A 133 -20.24 12.81 9.47
N VAL A 134 -20.38 14.12 9.51
CA VAL A 134 -20.72 14.96 8.35
C VAL A 134 -19.46 15.19 7.49
N ARG A 135 -19.63 15.16 6.16
CA ARG A 135 -18.63 15.59 5.17
C ARG A 135 -19.19 16.76 4.38
N ASN A 136 -18.37 17.77 4.07
CA ASN A 136 -18.72 18.84 3.11
C ASN A 136 -18.34 18.49 1.66
N TYR A 137 -17.68 17.35 1.42
CA TYR A 137 -17.27 16.89 0.11
C TYR A 137 -18.08 15.66 -0.34
N PRO A 138 -18.57 15.62 -1.60
CA PRO A 138 -19.23 14.46 -2.17
C PRO A 138 -18.23 13.38 -2.63
N HIS A 139 -18.77 12.29 -3.17
CA HIS A 139 -18.01 11.20 -3.78
C HIS A 139 -18.37 11.05 -5.27
N HIS A 140 -17.51 10.37 -6.01
CA HIS A 140 -17.74 9.96 -7.41
C HIS A 140 -17.57 8.45 -7.49
N GLU A 141 -18.56 7.74 -8.03
CA GLU A 141 -18.49 6.29 -8.22
C GLU A 141 -18.03 5.97 -9.64
N ALA A 142 -16.93 5.24 -9.76
CA ALA A 142 -16.31 4.89 -11.04
C ALA A 142 -16.07 3.38 -11.14
N ASN A 143 -16.25 2.83 -12.34
CA ASN A 143 -15.85 1.47 -12.65
C ASN A 143 -14.36 1.43 -12.97
N ILE A 144 -13.60 0.65 -12.21
CA ILE A 144 -12.16 0.45 -12.36
C ILE A 144 -11.81 -1.01 -12.63
N ILE A 145 -10.66 -1.22 -13.26
CA ILE A 145 -10.05 -2.54 -13.40
C ILE A 145 -9.24 -2.83 -12.13
N ILE A 146 -9.62 -3.88 -11.41
CA ILE A 146 -8.93 -4.38 -10.23
C ILE A 146 -8.31 -5.72 -10.58
N ARG A 147 -7.00 -5.87 -10.42
CA ARG A 147 -6.24 -7.07 -10.81
C ARG A 147 -5.91 -7.94 -9.61
N ASP A 148 -5.83 -9.26 -9.81
CA ASP A 148 -5.44 -10.19 -8.74
C ASP A 148 -3.90 -10.32 -8.64
N ILE A 149 -3.38 -10.32 -7.41
CA ILE A 149 -1.96 -10.59 -7.09
C ILE A 149 -1.68 -12.06 -6.77
N ARG A 150 -2.71 -12.92 -6.69
CA ARG A 150 -2.55 -14.36 -6.40
C ARG A 150 -1.61 -15.03 -7.39
N GLY A 151 -0.54 -15.67 -6.88
CA GLY A 151 0.54 -16.25 -7.68
C GLY A 151 1.59 -15.25 -8.18
N ARG A 152 1.56 -14.00 -7.71
CA ARG A 152 2.54 -12.92 -7.96
C ARG A 152 2.74 -12.05 -6.71
N GLU A 153 2.59 -12.64 -5.53
CA GLU A 153 2.72 -11.97 -4.23
C GLU A 153 4.10 -11.32 -4.04
N GLU A 154 5.15 -11.89 -4.64
CA GLU A 154 6.55 -11.44 -4.54
C GLU A 154 6.89 -10.25 -5.46
N ASP A 155 6.08 -9.97 -6.49
CA ASP A 155 6.27 -8.79 -7.36
C ASP A 155 6.11 -7.48 -6.57
N PHE A 156 5.31 -7.51 -5.50
CA PHE A 156 4.87 -6.33 -4.76
C PHE A 156 5.62 -6.13 -3.45
N THR A 157 6.10 -4.90 -3.25
CA THR A 157 7.02 -4.54 -2.17
C THR A 157 6.58 -3.25 -1.48
N LEU A 158 6.71 -3.23 -0.15
CA LEU A 158 6.24 -2.12 0.68
C LEU A 158 6.93 -0.78 0.31
N ASN A 159 8.24 -0.84 0.01
CA ASN A 159 9.05 0.34 -0.33
C ASN A 159 8.73 0.93 -1.72
N THR A 160 8.25 0.14 -2.69
CA THR A 160 8.02 0.60 -4.08
C THR A 160 6.53 0.75 -4.40
N HIS A 161 5.74 -0.26 -4.08
CA HIS A 161 4.33 -0.37 -4.45
C HIS A 161 3.39 0.10 -3.33
N GLY A 162 3.91 0.24 -2.10
CA GLY A 162 3.16 0.69 -0.93
C GLY A 162 2.46 -0.43 -0.16
N PHE A 163 2.40 -1.64 -0.70
CA PHE A 163 1.84 -2.81 -0.03
C PHE A 163 2.75 -4.04 -0.19
N ARG A 164 2.57 -5.03 0.68
CA ARG A 164 3.25 -6.34 0.60
C ARG A 164 2.32 -7.43 1.12
N ALA A 165 2.14 -8.49 0.33
CA ALA A 165 1.50 -9.72 0.76
C ALA A 165 2.47 -10.57 1.59
N MET A 166 1.99 -11.20 2.68
CA MET A 166 2.78 -12.11 3.51
C MET A 166 1.93 -13.27 4.03
N ALA A 167 2.55 -14.44 4.15
CA ALA A 167 2.02 -15.53 4.96
C ALA A 167 2.27 -15.23 6.45
N ASP A 168 1.24 -15.43 7.27
CA ASP A 168 1.33 -15.49 8.72
C ASP A 168 1.35 -16.97 9.13
N SER A 169 2.56 -17.50 9.32
CA SER A 169 2.77 -18.87 9.80
C SER A 169 2.40 -19.07 11.27
N SER A 170 1.93 -18.03 11.99
CA SER A 170 1.52 -18.14 13.38
C SER A 170 0.03 -18.49 13.47
N VAL A 171 -0.27 -19.71 13.92
CA VAL A 171 -1.63 -20.06 14.32
C VAL A 171 -1.97 -19.24 15.57
N SER A 172 -2.80 -18.21 15.41
CA SER A 172 -3.27 -17.39 16.53
C SER A 172 -4.65 -17.83 16.94
N THR A 173 -4.72 -18.80 17.87
CA THR A 173 -5.96 -19.38 18.44
C THR A 173 -6.70 -18.42 19.38
N ILE A 174 -6.61 -17.12 19.15
CA ILE A 174 -7.03 -16.08 20.09
C ILE A 174 -8.46 -15.63 19.83
N ASP A 175 -9.18 -15.23 20.87
CA ASP A 175 -10.45 -14.55 20.68
C ASP A 175 -10.26 -13.07 20.35
N PHE A 176 -10.47 -12.72 19.07
CA PHE A 176 -10.49 -11.32 18.62
C PHE A 176 -11.72 -10.52 19.14
N SER A 177 -12.62 -11.11 19.94
CA SER A 177 -13.61 -10.36 20.74
C SER A 177 -13.00 -9.86 22.07
N ASN A 178 -12.04 -10.60 22.62
CA ASN A 178 -11.34 -10.29 23.85
C ASN A 178 -10.21 -9.27 23.61
N LYS A 179 -10.50 -7.97 23.84
CA LYS A 179 -9.51 -6.91 23.63
C LYS A 179 -8.20 -7.16 24.42
N GLN A 180 -8.30 -7.60 25.67
CA GLN A 180 -7.15 -7.84 26.54
C GLN A 180 -6.20 -8.91 25.96
N GLU A 181 -6.74 -9.91 25.28
CA GLU A 181 -5.98 -10.98 24.64
C GLU A 181 -5.35 -10.53 23.31
N VAL A 182 -6.04 -9.68 22.53
CA VAL A 182 -5.46 -9.04 21.35
C VAL A 182 -4.27 -8.16 21.73
N GLU A 183 -4.39 -7.35 22.78
CA GLU A 183 -3.30 -6.50 23.30
C GLU A 183 -2.15 -7.33 23.91
N ALA A 184 -2.45 -8.44 24.61
CA ALA A 184 -1.43 -9.25 25.29
C ALA A 184 -0.73 -10.29 24.38
N VAL A 185 -1.38 -10.75 23.31
CA VAL A 185 -0.90 -11.88 22.49
C VAL A 185 -0.69 -11.51 21.01
N TYR A 186 -1.52 -10.64 20.43
CA TYR A 186 -1.45 -10.32 18.99
C TYR A 186 -0.59 -9.08 18.70
N VAL A 187 -0.72 -8.03 19.50
CA VAL A 187 0.12 -6.83 19.38
C VAL A 187 1.63 -7.18 19.42
N PRO A 188 2.14 -7.95 20.41
CA PRO A 188 3.56 -8.34 20.42
C PRO A 188 4.00 -9.21 19.24
N LYS A 189 3.10 -10.06 18.69
CA LYS A 189 3.38 -10.82 17.46
C LYS A 189 3.55 -9.89 16.25
N VAL A 190 2.67 -8.91 16.11
CA VAL A 190 2.70 -7.94 15.01
C VAL A 190 3.89 -6.99 15.13
N GLU A 191 4.22 -6.54 16.33
CA GLU A 191 5.45 -5.77 16.60
C GLU A 191 6.70 -6.58 16.19
N LYS A 192 6.80 -7.85 16.61
CA LYS A 192 7.92 -8.71 16.19
C LYS A 192 7.94 -8.94 14.67
N LEU A 193 6.80 -9.21 14.04
CA LEU A 193 6.71 -9.42 12.60
C LEU A 193 7.23 -8.19 11.82
N LEU A 194 6.88 -6.98 12.26
CA LEU A 194 7.34 -5.75 11.64
C LEU A 194 8.85 -5.52 11.88
N LEU A 195 9.37 -5.80 13.08
CA LEU A 195 10.81 -5.73 13.37
C LEU A 195 11.63 -6.74 12.55
N ASP A 196 11.11 -7.96 12.38
CA ASP A 196 11.78 -9.04 11.63
C ASP A 196 11.84 -8.77 10.12
N HIS A 197 10.84 -8.07 9.55
CA HIS A 197 10.63 -7.97 8.09
C HIS A 197 10.77 -6.56 7.50
N LEU A 198 10.87 -5.51 8.32
CA LEU A 198 11.08 -4.13 7.85
C LEU A 198 12.51 -3.69 8.15
N GLU A 199 13.32 -3.61 7.09
CA GLU A 199 14.70 -3.12 7.17
C GLU A 199 14.79 -1.76 7.92
N GLY A 200 15.80 -1.66 8.79
CA GLY A 200 16.05 -0.52 9.68
C GLY A 200 15.23 -0.53 10.99
N ALA A 201 14.08 -1.23 11.04
CA ALA A 201 13.15 -1.10 12.16
C ALA A 201 13.74 -1.60 13.49
N PHE A 202 13.80 -0.72 14.50
CA PHE A 202 14.27 -1.05 15.85
C PHE A 202 13.20 -0.86 16.92
N LYS A 203 12.10 -0.15 16.61
CA LYS A 203 10.98 0.07 17.52
C LYS A 203 9.67 0.16 16.76
N VAL A 204 8.64 -0.47 17.30
CA VAL A 204 7.25 -0.38 16.84
C VAL A 204 6.40 0.17 17.98
N VAL A 205 5.34 0.90 17.64
CA VAL A 205 4.26 1.30 18.56
C VAL A 205 2.93 1.14 17.85
N VAL A 206 2.09 0.22 18.32
CA VAL A 206 0.68 0.11 17.86
C VAL A 206 -0.15 1.22 18.50
N PHE A 207 -0.83 2.04 17.70
CA PHE A 207 -1.62 3.18 18.19
C PHE A 207 -3.13 3.07 17.93
N ASP A 208 -3.55 2.15 17.06
CA ASP A 208 -4.95 1.80 16.84
C ASP A 208 -5.06 0.30 16.46
N THR A 209 -6.12 -0.34 16.93
CA THR A 209 -6.46 -1.74 16.64
C THR A 209 -7.94 -1.77 16.25
N THR A 210 -8.19 -1.72 14.94
CA THR A 210 -9.54 -1.69 14.36
C THR A 210 -9.98 -3.11 14.00
N ILE A 211 -11.14 -3.53 14.50
CA ILE A 211 -11.76 -4.82 14.14
C ILE A 211 -13.09 -4.56 13.42
N ARG A 212 -13.23 -5.18 12.25
CA ARG A 212 -14.43 -5.16 11.41
C ARG A 212 -15.02 -6.56 11.39
N ARG A 213 -16.34 -6.68 11.58
CA ARG A 213 -17.05 -7.96 11.68
C ARG A 213 -18.13 -8.08 10.61
N ALA A 214 -18.41 -9.33 10.25
CA ALA A 214 -19.53 -9.71 9.40
C ALA A 214 -20.88 -9.41 10.07
N ALA A 215 -21.45 -8.23 9.81
CA ALA A 215 -22.74 -7.83 10.35
C ALA A 215 -23.53 -6.97 9.34
N LYS A 216 -24.74 -7.41 8.98
CA LYS A 216 -25.62 -6.67 8.05
C LYS A 216 -26.10 -5.33 8.63
N SER A 217 -26.18 -5.22 9.96
CA SER A 217 -26.75 -4.10 10.72
C SER A 217 -25.74 -3.02 11.15
N GLU A 218 -24.44 -3.33 11.28
CA GLU A 218 -23.47 -2.42 11.92
C GLU A 218 -22.69 -1.59 10.89
N LEU A 219 -23.31 -0.50 10.42
CA LEU A 219 -22.76 0.39 9.37
C LEU A 219 -21.30 0.81 9.59
N LEU A 220 -20.91 1.13 10.83
CA LEU A 220 -19.55 1.60 11.19
C LEU A 220 -18.47 0.52 11.04
N HIS A 221 -18.83 -0.76 11.22
CA HIS A 221 -17.91 -1.89 11.13
C HIS A 221 -17.81 -2.47 9.71
N ARG A 222 -18.61 -1.99 8.75
CA ARG A 222 -18.53 -2.43 7.34
C ARG A 222 -17.17 -2.13 6.70
N PRO A 223 -16.79 -2.87 5.65
CA PRO A 223 -15.67 -2.54 4.77
C PRO A 223 -15.82 -1.14 4.13
N VAL A 224 -14.72 -0.41 4.00
CA VAL A 224 -14.73 0.97 3.49
C VAL A 224 -14.58 0.95 1.95
N ARG A 225 -15.66 1.27 1.22
CA ARG A 225 -15.66 1.35 -0.26
C ARG A 225 -14.98 2.61 -0.84
N LYS A 226 -14.58 3.55 0.03
CA LYS A 226 -13.96 4.84 -0.33
C LYS A 226 -12.46 4.68 -0.47
N ILE A 227 -11.88 5.19 -1.56
CA ILE A 227 -10.42 5.12 -1.78
C ILE A 227 -9.73 6.22 -0.97
N HIS A 228 -8.84 5.82 -0.07
CA HIS A 228 -8.21 6.69 0.93
C HIS A 228 -6.79 6.23 1.30
N ILE A 229 -6.03 7.11 1.92
CA ILE A 229 -4.82 6.77 2.70
C ILE A 229 -5.08 7.32 4.10
N ASP A 230 -4.86 6.51 5.14
CA ASP A 230 -5.22 6.86 6.52
C ASP A 230 -4.53 8.13 7.05
N GLN A 231 -3.36 8.47 6.53
CA GLN A 231 -2.57 9.59 7.02
C GLN A 231 -2.15 10.48 5.85
N SER A 232 -2.39 11.78 5.98
CA SER A 232 -1.62 12.77 5.24
C SER A 232 -0.22 12.92 5.87
N VAL A 233 0.67 13.73 5.26
CA VAL A 233 1.94 14.09 5.91
C VAL A 233 1.69 14.69 7.30
N ARG A 234 0.77 15.66 7.42
CA ARG A 234 0.37 16.26 8.70
C ARG A 234 -0.28 15.22 9.64
N GLY A 235 -1.14 14.35 9.12
CA GLY A 235 -1.75 13.26 9.90
C GLY A 235 -0.70 12.34 10.54
N ALA A 236 0.32 11.95 9.77
CA ALA A 236 1.39 11.08 10.22
C ALA A 236 2.21 11.70 11.38
N TYR A 237 2.61 12.96 11.26
CA TYR A 237 3.28 13.68 12.36
C TYR A 237 2.36 13.87 13.58
N LEU A 238 1.07 14.15 13.37
CA LEU A 238 0.09 14.24 14.48
C LEU A 238 -0.09 12.89 15.20
N ARG A 239 0.05 11.75 14.52
CA ARG A 239 0.06 10.42 15.16
C ARG A 239 1.39 10.13 15.86
N ALA A 240 2.52 10.45 15.24
CA ALA A 240 3.83 10.32 15.88
C ALA A 240 3.87 11.09 17.21
N ASN A 241 3.45 12.36 17.22
CA ASN A 241 3.43 13.21 18.41
C ASN A 241 2.39 12.77 19.47
N GLN A 242 1.34 12.03 19.08
CA GLN A 242 0.31 11.52 20.00
C GLN A 242 0.71 10.20 20.67
N SER A 243 1.54 9.38 20.01
CA SER A 243 1.73 7.97 20.37
C SER A 243 3.18 7.56 20.65
N LEU A 244 4.17 8.35 20.23
CA LEU A 244 5.57 8.11 20.58
C LEU A 244 5.94 8.72 21.95
N SER A 245 7.15 8.40 22.44
CA SER A 245 7.71 9.15 23.57
C SER A 245 8.06 10.59 23.15
N ILE A 246 8.12 11.52 24.12
CA ILE A 246 8.51 12.92 23.88
C ILE A 246 9.91 13.03 23.25
N GLU A 247 10.80 12.07 23.52
CA GLU A 247 12.14 12.03 22.92
C GLU A 247 12.11 11.53 21.46
N ASP A 248 11.41 10.43 21.20
CA ASP A 248 11.27 9.87 19.85
C ASP A 248 10.53 10.83 18.91
N ALA A 249 9.45 11.46 19.39
CA ALA A 249 8.66 12.45 18.65
C ALA A 249 9.52 13.64 18.22
N ARG A 250 10.37 14.18 19.11
CA ARG A 250 11.28 15.29 18.79
C ARG A 250 12.32 14.91 17.73
N LYS A 251 12.89 13.70 17.79
CA LYS A 251 13.84 13.21 16.76
C LYS A 251 13.14 13.03 15.41
N VAL A 252 11.88 12.61 15.42
CA VAL A 252 11.01 12.52 14.23
C VAL A 252 10.70 13.91 13.65
N GLU A 253 10.32 14.89 14.48
CA GLU A 253 10.07 16.27 14.05
C GLU A 253 11.33 16.96 13.50
N ALA A 254 12.50 16.70 14.11
CA ALA A 254 13.79 17.20 13.66
C ALA A 254 14.32 16.51 12.38
N GLY A 255 13.71 15.39 11.95
CA GLY A 255 14.19 14.58 10.83
C GLY A 255 15.44 13.74 11.14
N GLU A 256 15.86 13.68 12.41
CA GLU A 256 16.98 12.85 12.89
C GLU A 256 16.63 11.35 12.88
N LEU A 257 15.34 11.02 12.98
CA LEU A 257 14.83 9.66 13.02
C LEU A 257 13.76 9.44 11.94
N ARG A 258 13.99 8.44 11.08
CA ARG A 258 12.99 7.97 10.13
C ARG A 258 11.84 7.29 10.87
N PHE A 259 10.62 7.57 10.43
CA PHE A 259 9.43 6.83 10.85
C PHE A 259 8.54 6.47 9.68
N ARG A 260 7.91 5.31 9.78
CA ARG A 260 6.87 4.80 8.89
C ARG A 260 5.57 4.66 9.67
N ILE A 261 4.44 4.73 8.97
CA ILE A 261 3.16 4.22 9.47
C ILE A 261 2.77 3.06 8.56
N VAL A 262 2.69 1.87 9.13
CA VAL A 262 2.34 0.63 8.43
C VAL A 262 1.12 0.03 9.11
N ASN A 263 0.06 -0.22 8.34
CA ASN A 263 -1.07 -1.00 8.81
C ASN A 263 -0.80 -2.48 8.52
N VAL A 264 -1.19 -3.35 9.45
CA VAL A 264 -1.13 -4.81 9.30
C VAL A 264 -2.56 -5.33 9.26
N TRP A 265 -3.04 -5.65 8.05
CA TRP A 265 -4.41 -6.08 7.80
C TRP A 265 -4.49 -7.60 7.62
N LYS A 266 -5.40 -8.26 8.34
CA LYS A 266 -5.55 -9.73 8.34
C LYS A 266 -7.03 -10.16 8.37
N PRO A 267 -7.46 -11.15 7.57
CA PRO A 267 -8.77 -11.78 7.70
C PRO A 267 -8.91 -12.54 9.04
N LEU A 268 -10.09 -12.46 9.66
CA LEU A 268 -10.45 -13.23 10.86
C LEU A 268 -11.31 -14.46 10.52
N ASN A 269 -11.88 -14.50 9.32
CA ASN A 269 -12.48 -15.67 8.69
C ASN A 269 -12.09 -15.68 7.21
N GLY A 270 -12.17 -16.84 6.57
CA GLY A 270 -11.88 -16.98 5.15
C GLY A 270 -12.40 -18.32 4.58
N PRO A 271 -12.22 -18.56 3.26
CA PRO A 271 -11.60 -17.64 2.30
C PRO A 271 -12.38 -16.33 2.13
N VAL A 272 -11.69 -15.22 1.90
CA VAL A 272 -12.33 -13.91 1.68
C VAL A 272 -12.97 -13.86 0.29
N VAL A 273 -14.24 -14.27 0.25
CA VAL A 273 -15.12 -14.28 -0.94
C VAL A 273 -16.03 -13.04 -1.04
N ASP A 274 -15.91 -12.12 -0.10
CA ASP A 274 -16.75 -10.92 0.04
C ASP A 274 -15.90 -9.71 0.46
N HIS A 275 -16.24 -8.54 -0.10
CA HIS A 275 -15.59 -7.26 0.17
C HIS A 275 -14.07 -7.32 0.44
N PRO A 276 -13.23 -7.97 -0.41
CA PRO A 276 -11.79 -8.05 -0.19
C PRO A 276 -11.14 -6.67 -0.09
N LEU A 277 -9.98 -6.62 0.57
CA LEU A 277 -9.16 -5.42 0.59
C LEU A 277 -8.60 -5.17 -0.83
N MET A 278 -8.68 -3.92 -1.28
CA MET A 278 -8.07 -3.44 -2.51
C MET A 278 -7.06 -2.34 -2.19
N PHE A 279 -5.94 -2.36 -2.90
CA PHE A 279 -4.79 -1.47 -2.73
C PHE A 279 -4.31 -0.98 -4.10
N ALA A 280 -3.95 0.29 -4.20
CA ALA A 280 -3.39 0.88 -5.41
C ALA A 280 -1.88 0.71 -5.44
N ASP A 281 -1.32 0.57 -6.64
CA ASP A 281 0.13 0.67 -6.84
C ASP A 281 0.59 2.12 -6.63
N SER A 282 1.34 2.35 -5.55
CA SER A 282 1.90 3.66 -5.18
C SER A 282 2.84 4.27 -6.22
N THR A 283 3.33 3.52 -7.22
CA THR A 283 4.09 4.07 -8.35
C THR A 283 3.18 4.80 -9.36
N THR A 284 1.91 4.41 -9.43
CA THR A 284 0.90 4.93 -10.38
C THR A 284 0.04 6.05 -9.79
N VAL A 285 -0.16 6.05 -8.46
CA VAL A 285 -0.86 7.12 -7.73
C VAL A 285 -0.06 8.43 -7.82
N ARG A 286 -0.71 9.51 -8.24
CA ARG A 286 -0.09 10.83 -8.40
C ARG A 286 -0.33 11.72 -7.19
N GLU A 287 0.57 12.68 -6.95
CA GLU A 287 0.44 13.64 -5.85
C GLU A 287 -0.78 14.54 -6.02
N GLU A 288 -1.08 14.99 -7.26
CA GLU A 288 -2.21 15.86 -7.54
C GLU A 288 -3.58 15.19 -7.33
N ASP A 289 -3.64 13.86 -7.23
CA ASP A 289 -4.87 13.10 -6.97
C ASP A 289 -5.15 12.91 -5.48
N LEU A 290 -4.18 13.22 -4.62
CA LEU A 290 -4.28 13.08 -3.16
C LEU A 290 -4.75 14.39 -2.53
N VAL A 291 -5.93 14.36 -1.90
CA VAL A 291 -6.52 15.55 -1.26
C VAL A 291 -6.54 15.35 0.25
N ALA A 292 -5.82 16.21 0.96
CA ALA A 292 -5.79 16.20 2.41
C ALA A 292 -7.16 16.57 2.99
N VAL A 293 -7.73 15.70 3.82
CA VAL A 293 -9.04 15.90 4.47
C VAL A 293 -8.86 15.93 5.98
N GLU A 294 -9.17 17.08 6.59
CA GLU A 294 -9.10 17.23 8.04
C GLU A 294 -10.23 16.44 8.72
N GLN A 295 -9.84 15.59 9.68
CA GLN A 295 -10.72 14.69 10.43
C GLN A 295 -10.90 15.25 11.84
N ARG A 296 -12.05 15.88 12.12
CA ARG A 296 -12.35 16.51 13.41
C ARG A 296 -13.18 15.55 14.28
N TYR A 297 -12.60 15.17 15.41
CA TYR A 297 -13.21 14.33 16.45
C TYR A 297 -13.29 15.14 17.77
N PRO A 298 -14.09 14.71 18.77
CA PRO A 298 -14.29 15.50 20.00
C PRO A 298 -13.03 15.78 20.83
N HIS A 299 -11.96 15.00 20.64
CA HIS A 299 -10.74 15.05 21.45
C HIS A 299 -9.45 15.10 20.60
N TYR A 300 -9.57 15.14 19.27
CA TYR A 300 -8.42 15.03 18.35
C TYR A 300 -8.78 15.60 16.98
N VAL A 301 -7.81 16.24 16.32
CA VAL A 301 -7.88 16.58 14.90
C VAL A 301 -6.78 15.82 14.19
N GLY A 302 -7.17 14.94 13.26
CA GLY A 302 -6.26 14.22 12.36
C GLY A 302 -6.41 14.70 10.93
N GLU A 303 -5.68 14.08 10.00
CA GLU A 303 -5.80 14.40 8.57
C GLU A 303 -5.45 13.17 7.73
N THR A 304 -6.36 12.77 6.83
CA THR A 304 -6.20 11.64 5.89
C THR A 304 -5.93 12.18 4.49
N TYR A 305 -5.59 11.31 3.53
CA TYR A 305 -5.84 11.61 2.11
C TYR A 305 -7.13 10.92 1.64
N ALA A 306 -7.98 11.67 0.96
CA ALA A 306 -8.98 11.11 0.05
C ALA A 306 -8.45 11.17 -1.39
N VAL A 307 -8.83 10.21 -2.23
CA VAL A 307 -8.18 10.00 -3.54
C VAL A 307 -9.15 10.31 -4.68
N LYS A 308 -8.74 11.16 -5.63
CA LYS A 308 -9.50 11.44 -6.86
C LYS A 308 -9.52 10.22 -7.79
N TYR A 309 -10.52 10.15 -8.67
CA TYR A 309 -10.49 9.18 -9.77
C TYR A 309 -9.43 9.58 -10.80
N ASN A 310 -8.54 8.64 -11.13
CA ASN A 310 -7.60 8.74 -12.24
C ASN A 310 -7.50 7.37 -12.93
N GLN A 311 -7.72 7.34 -14.25
CA GLN A 311 -7.69 6.11 -15.05
C GLN A 311 -6.29 5.48 -15.14
N ALA A 312 -5.23 6.24 -14.85
CA ALA A 312 -3.85 5.73 -14.84
C ALA A 312 -3.43 5.04 -13.53
N THR A 313 -4.26 5.08 -12.48
CA THR A 313 -3.97 4.39 -11.21
C THR A 313 -4.30 2.91 -11.33
N GLU A 314 -3.30 2.04 -11.14
CA GLU A 314 -3.52 0.59 -11.14
C GLU A 314 -3.95 0.10 -9.75
N PHE A 315 -4.98 -0.74 -9.71
CA PHE A 315 -5.57 -1.30 -8.50
C PHE A 315 -5.44 -2.81 -8.46
N TRP A 316 -5.13 -3.31 -7.27
CA TRP A 316 -4.80 -4.69 -6.99
C TRP A 316 -5.61 -5.21 -5.80
N PHE A 317 -5.90 -6.51 -5.79
CA PHE A 317 -6.47 -7.23 -4.65
C PHE A 317 -5.83 -8.63 -4.57
N TRP A 318 -6.07 -9.34 -3.47
CA TRP A 318 -5.59 -10.70 -3.28
C TRP A 318 -6.80 -11.65 -3.12
N SER A 319 -6.96 -12.59 -4.05
CA SER A 319 -8.12 -13.50 -4.04
C SER A 319 -8.07 -14.57 -2.95
N SER A 320 -9.26 -14.96 -2.48
CA SER A 320 -9.52 -16.06 -1.55
C SER A 320 -8.64 -16.07 -0.30
N MET A 321 -8.25 -14.90 0.21
CA MET A 321 -7.35 -14.80 1.37
C MET A 321 -7.86 -15.62 2.56
N SER A 322 -6.96 -16.38 3.15
CA SER A 322 -7.16 -17.23 4.31
C SER A 322 -6.84 -16.49 5.61
N THR A 323 -7.14 -17.13 6.74
CA THR A 323 -6.70 -16.68 8.08
C THR A 323 -5.20 -16.92 8.33
N PHE A 324 -4.44 -17.42 7.37
CA PHE A 324 -2.98 -17.57 7.41
C PHE A 324 -2.24 -16.55 6.53
N GLU A 325 -2.94 -15.52 6.05
CA GLU A 325 -2.40 -14.50 5.16
C GLU A 325 -2.66 -13.10 5.72
N LEU A 326 -1.76 -12.15 5.47
CA LEU A 326 -1.91 -10.75 5.85
C LEU A 326 -1.30 -9.81 4.80
N VAL A 327 -1.75 -8.56 4.78
CA VAL A 327 -1.21 -7.50 3.93
C VAL A 327 -0.64 -6.39 4.80
N LEU A 328 0.61 -6.02 4.53
CA LEU A 328 1.20 -4.78 5.03
C LEU A 328 0.81 -3.63 4.10
N LEU A 329 0.32 -2.52 4.64
CA LEU A 329 -0.01 -1.29 3.91
C LEU A 329 0.80 -0.13 4.47
N GLN A 330 1.73 0.43 3.70
CA GLN A 330 2.43 1.64 4.11
C GLN A 330 1.51 2.84 3.95
N CYS A 331 1.04 3.44 5.03
CA CYS A 331 0.25 4.67 4.99
C CYS A 331 1.13 5.93 4.96
N TYR A 332 2.36 5.84 5.50
CA TYR A 332 3.34 6.92 5.45
C TYR A 332 4.78 6.40 5.58
N ASP A 333 5.74 7.13 5.01
CA ASP A 333 7.18 7.02 5.26
C ASP A 333 7.76 8.43 5.29
N SER A 334 8.58 8.74 6.31
CA SER A 334 9.25 10.02 6.43
C SER A 334 10.41 10.17 5.45
N LEU A 335 10.93 9.07 4.91
CA LEU A 335 11.91 9.07 3.83
C LEU A 335 11.24 9.44 2.49
N GLU A 336 11.74 10.50 1.86
CA GLU A 336 11.39 10.84 0.48
C GLU A 336 12.31 10.07 -0.46
N GLN A 337 11.73 9.23 -1.31
CA GLN A 337 12.43 8.61 -2.42
C GLN A 337 12.50 9.61 -3.58
N VAL A 338 13.51 9.48 -4.43
CA VAL A 338 13.65 10.28 -5.65
C VAL A 338 13.56 9.31 -6.84
N ASP A 339 12.59 9.53 -7.72
CA ASP A 339 12.41 8.66 -8.89
C ASP A 339 13.40 8.98 -10.02
N ALA A 340 13.37 8.19 -11.10
CA ALA A 340 14.27 8.32 -12.24
C ALA A 340 14.14 9.66 -13.02
N LEU A 341 13.11 10.47 -12.72
CA LEU A 341 12.91 11.82 -13.28
C LEU A 341 13.36 12.93 -12.31
N GLY A 342 13.89 12.58 -11.14
CA GLY A 342 14.27 13.52 -10.09
C GLY A 342 13.09 13.98 -9.22
N LEU A 343 11.91 13.37 -9.35
CA LEU A 343 10.74 13.76 -8.56
C LEU A 343 10.78 13.07 -7.20
N LYS A 344 10.59 13.88 -6.14
CA LYS A 344 10.39 13.39 -4.78
C LYS A 344 9.03 12.69 -4.68
N LYS A 345 9.01 11.46 -4.19
CA LYS A 345 7.82 10.64 -3.93
C LYS A 345 7.89 10.02 -2.54
N ARG A 346 6.74 9.84 -1.91
CA ARG A 346 6.56 9.05 -0.69
C ARG A 346 5.69 7.85 -1.03
N THR A 347 6.21 6.65 -0.82
CA THR A 347 5.47 5.41 -1.10
C THR A 347 4.38 5.22 -0.06
N ARG A 348 3.12 5.15 -0.51
CA ARG A 348 1.93 5.14 0.35
C ARG A 348 0.75 4.47 -0.37
N CYS A 349 0.11 3.54 0.30
CA CYS A 349 -0.97 2.72 -0.25
C CYS A 349 -2.31 3.43 -0.13
N ALA A 350 -2.82 3.95 -1.25
CA ALA A 350 -4.25 4.23 -1.38
C ALA A 350 -5.00 2.90 -1.37
N HIS A 351 -6.05 2.77 -0.55
CA HIS A 351 -6.74 1.50 -0.35
C HIS A 351 -8.24 1.67 -0.04
N GLY A 352 -8.96 0.54 -0.07
CA GLY A 352 -10.39 0.44 0.15
C GLY A 352 -10.87 -1.01 0.05
N SER A 353 -12.13 -1.18 -0.36
CA SER A 353 -12.75 -2.50 -0.61
C SER A 353 -13.84 -2.37 -1.67
N PHE A 354 -14.20 -3.47 -2.31
CA PHE A 354 -15.18 -3.51 -3.40
C PHE A 354 -16.03 -4.78 -3.30
N ASN A 355 -17.27 -4.77 -3.79
CA ASN A 355 -18.07 -5.99 -3.83
C ASN A 355 -17.47 -6.99 -4.84
N LEU A 356 -17.02 -8.16 -4.37
CA LEU A 356 -16.36 -9.17 -5.19
C LEU A 356 -17.32 -9.79 -6.22
N SER A 357 -18.57 -10.10 -5.84
CA SER A 357 -19.56 -10.68 -6.76
C SER A 357 -19.94 -9.71 -7.88
N GLY A 358 -20.02 -8.42 -7.56
CA GLY A 358 -20.61 -7.39 -8.44
C GLY A 358 -22.14 -7.37 -8.42
N SER A 359 -22.80 -8.06 -7.49
CA SER A 359 -24.25 -7.98 -7.28
C SER A 359 -24.67 -6.67 -6.61
N GLU A 360 -25.89 -6.22 -6.87
CA GLU A 360 -26.52 -5.12 -6.09
C GLU A 360 -26.87 -5.58 -4.66
N GLU A 361 -27.11 -6.88 -4.47
CA GLU A 361 -27.18 -7.47 -3.13
C GLU A 361 -25.79 -7.46 -2.47
N GLU A 362 -25.57 -6.51 -1.55
CA GLU A 362 -24.40 -6.50 -0.68
C GLU A 362 -24.54 -7.55 0.43
N THR A 363 -23.76 -8.62 0.34
CA THR A 363 -23.40 -9.43 1.51
C THR A 363 -22.29 -8.72 2.31
N PHE A 364 -22.18 -9.05 3.60
CA PHE A 364 -21.10 -8.62 4.49
C PHE A 364 -20.67 -9.78 5.38
N THR A 365 -19.92 -10.72 4.80
CA THR A 365 -19.44 -11.96 5.46
C THR A 365 -17.98 -11.88 5.88
N ARG A 366 -17.22 -10.87 5.41
CA ARG A 366 -15.82 -10.64 5.78
C ARG A 366 -15.66 -10.03 7.17
N SER A 367 -14.91 -10.70 8.04
CA SER A 367 -14.35 -10.15 9.29
C SER A 367 -12.84 -9.96 9.16
N SER A 368 -12.29 -8.89 9.72
CA SER A 368 -10.87 -8.54 9.59
C SER A 368 -10.36 -7.72 10.78
N VAL A 369 -9.10 -7.92 11.15
CA VAL A 369 -8.35 -7.07 12.09
C VAL A 369 -7.35 -6.21 11.34
N GLU A 370 -7.13 -4.99 11.82
CA GLU A 370 -6.17 -4.03 11.29
C GLU A 370 -5.46 -3.36 12.47
N LEU A 371 -4.15 -3.58 12.59
CA LEU A 371 -3.31 -2.85 13.55
C LEU A 371 -2.60 -1.71 12.81
N ARG A 372 -2.59 -0.52 13.40
CA ARG A 372 -1.95 0.67 12.82
C ARG A 372 -0.71 0.98 13.62
N CYS A 373 0.45 0.83 12.99
CA CYS A 373 1.74 0.77 13.66
C CYS A 373 2.64 1.93 13.22
N LEU A 374 3.14 2.70 14.18
CA LEU A 374 4.31 3.55 14.00
C LEU A 374 5.56 2.66 14.05
N VAL A 375 6.46 2.79 13.08
CA VAL A 375 7.70 2.01 12.99
C VAL A 375 8.88 2.96 12.86
N LEU A 376 9.85 2.88 13.77
CA LEU A 376 11.04 3.73 13.82
C LEU A 376 12.28 2.98 13.30
N GLY A 377 13.03 3.63 12.42
CA GLY A 377 14.18 3.07 11.69
C GLY A 377 14.11 3.27 10.18
#